data_AF-A0A661LK43-F1
#
_entry.id   AF-A0A661LK43-F1
#
_cell.length_a   1.000
_cell.length_b   1.000
_cell.length_c   1.000
_cell.angle_alpha   90.00
_cell.angle_beta   90.00
_cell.angle_gamma   90.00
#
_symmetry.space_group_name_H-M   'P 1'
#
loop_
_entity.id
_entity.type
_entity.pdbx_description
1 polymer ?
#
loop_
_entity_poly.entity_id
_entity_poly.type
_entity_poly.pdbx_seq_one_letter_code
_entity_poly.pdbx_strand_id
1 'polypeptide(L)'
;MRRFDSGRVQDKLINRLERKERQQAFQRDRFFKFKLNEIHNKLTQALLMNKIIETDNPAAIGELILQGLKKALKSSEFDFKYFIAPIRNLVPKPNPYSLYMTQYVMEVVINDPNVIDVYGTDEEIYKVINDVISKINVQFEKAEEEVVAQLAKNRSLIPGTREYEIALDQLFKQRVGEPQEV
;
A
#
# COMPACT_ATOMS: atom_id res chain seq x y z
N MET A 1 48.99 -6.24 11.67
CA MET A 1 47.60 -6.08 12.15
C MET A 1 46.66 -6.21 10.95
N ARG A 2 45.82 -7.25 10.90
CA ARG A 2 44.95 -7.57 9.74
C ARG A 2 43.89 -6.47 9.57
N ARG A 3 43.86 -5.79 8.42
CA ARG A 3 42.72 -4.94 8.03
C ARG A 3 41.55 -5.87 7.72
N PHE A 4 40.57 -5.94 8.62
CA PHE A 4 39.35 -6.69 8.33
C PHE A 4 38.63 -6.05 7.14
N ASP A 5 38.13 -6.91 6.26
CA ASP A 5 37.42 -6.68 4.99
C ASP A 5 36.05 -6.01 5.21
N SER A 6 36.02 -4.99 6.06
CA SER A 6 34.83 -4.31 6.60
C SER A 6 33.98 -3.66 5.51
N GLY A 7 34.61 -3.06 4.49
CA GLY A 7 33.93 -2.49 3.33
C GLY A 7 33.13 -3.54 2.55
N ARG A 8 33.71 -4.72 2.26
CA ARG A 8 33.01 -5.78 1.51
C ARG A 8 31.83 -6.37 2.27
N VAL A 9 31.91 -6.46 3.60
CA VAL A 9 30.80 -6.93 4.44
C VAL A 9 29.71 -5.87 4.48
N GLN A 10 30.07 -4.60 4.64
CA GLN A 10 29.15 -3.46 4.63
C GLN A 10 28.42 -3.34 3.30
N ASP A 11 29.12 -3.41 2.17
CA ASP A 11 28.51 -3.35 0.83
C ASP A 11 27.55 -4.51 0.59
N LYS A 12 27.89 -5.72 1.04
CA LYS A 12 26.97 -6.88 0.96
C LYS A 12 25.71 -6.68 1.79
N LEU A 13 25.83 -6.07 2.97
CA LEU A 13 24.69 -5.76 3.82
C LEU A 13 23.79 -4.69 3.20
N ILE A 14 24.38 -3.60 2.71
CA ILE A 14 23.66 -2.53 2.01
C ILE A 14 22.89 -3.08 0.81
N ASN A 15 23.57 -3.85 -0.06
CA ASN A 15 22.94 -4.47 -1.22
C ASN A 15 21.76 -5.39 -0.86
N ARG A 16 21.84 -6.12 0.27
CA ARG A 16 20.72 -6.96 0.74
C ARG A 16 19.55 -6.13 1.25
N LEU A 17 19.84 -5.05 1.98
CA LEU A 17 18.82 -4.15 2.48
C LEU A 17 18.07 -3.46 1.34
N GLU A 18 18.80 -2.94 0.35
CA GLU A 18 18.21 -2.31 -0.83
C GLU A 18 17.32 -3.28 -1.63
N ARG A 19 17.79 -4.52 -1.84
CA ARG A 19 16.97 -5.55 -2.51
C ARG A 19 15.68 -5.83 -1.75
N LYS A 20 15.75 -5.94 -0.42
CA LYS A 20 14.60 -6.17 0.42
C LYS A 20 13.62 -5.00 0.38
N GLU A 21 14.11 -3.77 0.43
CA GLU A 21 13.28 -2.56 0.33
C GLU A 21 12.56 -2.49 -1.03
N ARG A 22 13.29 -2.72 -2.13
CA ARG A 22 12.69 -2.76 -3.48
C ARG A 22 11.63 -3.86 -3.61
N GLN A 23 11.89 -5.04 -3.06
CA GLN A 23 10.93 -6.13 -3.07
C GLN A 23 9.65 -5.78 -2.29
N GLN A 24 9.80 -5.15 -1.12
CA GLN A 24 8.66 -4.70 -0.32
C GLN A 24 7.87 -3.60 -1.02
N ALA A 25 8.54 -2.65 -1.67
CA ALA A 25 7.89 -1.62 -2.47
C ALA A 25 7.09 -2.25 -3.63
N PHE A 26 7.70 -3.19 -4.37
CA PHE A 26 7.02 -3.90 -5.45
C PHE A 26 5.79 -4.68 -4.99
N GLN A 27 5.90 -5.42 -3.87
CA GLN A 27 4.76 -6.16 -3.30
C GLN A 27 3.64 -5.21 -2.88
N ARG A 28 3.98 -4.08 -2.27
CA ARG A 28 3.00 -3.08 -1.83
C ARG A 28 2.30 -2.42 -3.02
N ASP A 29 3.04 -2.04 -4.06
CA ASP A 29 2.46 -1.47 -5.27
C ASP A 29 1.55 -2.46 -5.99
N ARG A 30 1.94 -3.74 -6.04
CA ARG A 30 1.10 -4.82 -6.55
C ARG A 30 -0.20 -4.90 -5.74
N PHE A 31 -0.10 -5.02 -4.42
CA PHE A 31 -1.26 -5.05 -3.52
C PHE A 31 -2.21 -3.88 -3.79
N PHE A 32 -1.70 -2.65 -3.83
CA PHE A 32 -2.53 -1.47 -4.09
C PHE A 32 -3.21 -1.51 -5.47
N LYS A 33 -2.52 -1.94 -6.53
CA LYS A 33 -3.11 -2.04 -7.88
C LYS A 33 -4.28 -3.02 -7.93
N PHE A 34 -4.17 -4.18 -7.28
CA PHE A 34 -5.26 -5.16 -7.25
C PHE A 34 -6.41 -4.75 -6.34
N LYS A 35 -6.10 -4.02 -5.26
CA LYS A 35 -7.07 -3.70 -4.21
C LYS A 35 -7.56 -2.26 -4.21
N LEU A 36 -7.17 -1.44 -5.19
CA LEU A 36 -7.47 -0.01 -5.24
C LEU A 36 -8.96 0.32 -5.02
N ASN A 37 -9.90 -0.32 -5.73
CA ASN A 37 -11.34 -0.07 -5.52
C ASN A 37 -11.81 -0.51 -4.12
N GLU A 38 -11.31 -1.64 -3.63
CA GLU A 38 -11.69 -2.15 -2.30
C GLU A 38 -11.18 -1.21 -1.20
N ILE A 39 -9.92 -0.76 -1.32
CA ILE A 39 -9.32 0.24 -0.44
C ILE A 39 -10.10 1.54 -0.52
N HIS A 40 -10.35 2.07 -1.72
CA HIS A 40 -11.12 3.30 -1.92
C HIS A 40 -12.48 3.26 -1.21
N ASN A 41 -13.28 2.22 -1.45
CA ASN A 41 -14.61 2.12 -0.88
C ASN A 41 -14.57 2.00 0.65
N LYS A 42 -13.75 1.09 1.18
CA LYS A 42 -13.65 0.87 2.64
C LYS A 42 -13.02 2.05 3.37
N LEU A 43 -12.05 2.72 2.74
CA LEU A 43 -11.37 3.88 3.32
C LEU A 43 -12.31 5.08 3.40
N THR A 44 -13.01 5.39 2.30
CA THR A 44 -14.02 6.46 2.28
C THR A 44 -15.07 6.23 3.36
N GLN A 45 -15.61 5.01 3.43
CA GLN A 45 -16.57 4.65 4.46
C GLN A 45 -15.99 4.81 5.88
N ALA A 46 -14.77 4.34 6.12
CA ALA A 46 -14.14 4.43 7.43
C ALA A 46 -13.90 5.89 7.87
N LEU A 47 -13.44 6.75 6.96
CA LEU A 47 -13.18 8.16 7.27
C LEU A 47 -14.48 8.91 7.64
N LEU A 48 -15.57 8.63 6.94
CA LEU A 48 -16.88 9.23 7.25
C LEU A 48 -17.49 8.65 8.53
N MET A 49 -17.50 7.32 8.69
CA MET A 49 -18.14 6.66 9.84
C MET A 49 -17.42 6.93 11.16
N ASN A 50 -16.09 7.06 11.14
CA ASN A 50 -15.31 7.43 12.33
C ASN A 50 -15.29 8.95 12.56
N LYS A 51 -16.04 9.72 11.78
CA LYS A 51 -16.09 11.19 11.83
C LYS A 51 -14.72 11.85 11.71
N ILE A 52 -13.81 11.25 10.95
CA ILE A 52 -12.53 11.88 10.61
C ILE A 52 -12.77 13.00 9.61
N ILE A 53 -13.72 12.84 8.69
CA ILE A 53 -14.11 13.87 7.72
C ILE A 53 -15.58 14.18 7.92
N GLU A 54 -15.91 15.46 8.09
CA GLU A 54 -17.28 15.97 8.07
C GLU A 54 -17.56 16.65 6.72
N THR A 55 -18.71 16.35 6.12
CA THR A 55 -19.10 16.79 4.78
C THR A 55 -20.62 16.71 4.62
N ASP A 56 -21.19 17.56 3.77
CA ASP A 56 -22.56 17.44 3.26
C ASP A 56 -22.62 16.72 1.89
N ASN A 57 -21.47 16.42 1.28
CA ASN A 57 -21.33 15.77 -0.02
C ASN A 57 -20.41 14.53 0.04
N PRO A 58 -20.88 13.39 0.58
CA PRO A 58 -20.09 12.16 0.69
C PRO A 58 -19.57 11.61 -0.65
N ALA A 59 -20.25 11.88 -1.75
CA ALA A 59 -19.83 11.43 -3.08
C ALA A 59 -18.52 12.13 -3.50
N ALA A 60 -18.42 13.45 -3.27
CA ALA A 60 -17.19 14.21 -3.54
C ALA A 60 -16.01 13.70 -2.70
N ILE A 61 -16.24 13.29 -1.44
CA ILE A 61 -15.19 12.70 -0.62
C ILE A 61 -14.69 11.38 -1.21
N GLY A 62 -15.59 10.51 -1.69
CA GLY A 62 -15.18 9.30 -2.40
C GLY A 62 -14.25 9.60 -3.58
N GLU A 63 -14.65 10.53 -4.45
CA GLU A 63 -13.82 10.96 -5.59
C GLU A 63 -12.46 11.49 -5.13
N LEU A 64 -12.42 12.30 -4.08
CA LEU A 64 -11.21 12.90 -3.56
C LEU A 64 -10.24 11.86 -2.95
N ILE A 65 -10.78 10.87 -2.24
CA ILE A 65 -9.99 9.75 -1.71
C ILE A 65 -9.45 8.88 -2.86
N LEU A 66 -10.27 8.59 -3.87
CA LEU A 66 -9.80 7.88 -5.06
C LEU A 66 -8.69 8.63 -5.79
N GLN A 67 -8.80 9.96 -5.91
CA GLN A 67 -7.75 10.81 -6.48
C GLN A 67 -6.45 10.70 -5.66
N GLY A 68 -6.53 10.77 -4.33
CA GLY A 68 -5.36 10.60 -3.45
C GLY A 68 -4.67 9.25 -3.63
N LEU A 69 -5.44 8.17 -3.68
CA LEU A 69 -4.92 6.82 -3.91
C LEU A 69 -4.24 6.68 -5.28
N LYS A 70 -4.86 7.25 -6.34
CA LYS A 70 -4.27 7.25 -7.68
C LYS A 70 -3.00 8.10 -7.75
N LYS A 71 -2.96 9.26 -7.07
CA LYS A 71 -1.76 10.09 -6.98
C LYS A 71 -0.63 9.34 -6.27
N ALA A 72 -0.92 8.64 -5.17
CA ALA A 72 0.05 7.81 -4.46
C ALA A 72 0.67 6.76 -5.39
N LEU A 73 -0.14 6.07 -6.18
CA LEU A 73 0.30 5.01 -7.11
C LEU A 73 1.08 5.52 -8.33
N LYS A 74 0.85 6.78 -8.74
CA LYS A 74 1.52 7.41 -9.89
C LYS A 74 2.75 8.22 -9.51
N SER A 75 2.94 8.51 -8.23
CA SER A 75 4.05 9.33 -7.75
C SER A 75 5.38 8.65 -8.03
N SER A 76 6.39 9.44 -8.42
CA SER A 76 7.76 8.94 -8.43
C SER A 76 8.18 8.59 -7.00
N GLU A 77 9.20 7.74 -6.84
CA GLU A 77 9.74 7.42 -5.51
C GLU A 77 10.15 8.67 -4.74
N PHE A 78 10.73 9.66 -5.42
CA PHE A 78 11.12 10.94 -4.84
C PHE A 78 9.90 11.74 -4.38
N ASP A 79 8.92 11.95 -5.27
CA ASP A 79 7.73 12.74 -4.95
C ASP A 79 6.92 12.11 -3.81
N PHE A 80 6.80 10.78 -3.82
CA PHE A 80 6.14 10.03 -2.75
C PHE A 80 6.84 10.24 -1.41
N LYS A 81 8.17 10.05 -1.37
CA LYS A 81 8.98 10.22 -0.14
C LYS A 81 8.98 11.67 0.34
N TYR A 82 8.99 12.63 -0.58
CA TYR A 82 8.94 14.06 -0.28
C TYR A 82 7.58 14.43 0.34
N PHE A 83 6.48 13.97 -0.26
CA PHE A 83 5.13 14.24 0.23
C PHE A 83 4.93 13.76 1.67
N ILE A 84 5.38 12.55 2.01
CA ILE A 84 5.23 12.00 3.38
C ILE A 84 6.32 12.44 4.35
N ALA A 85 7.32 13.22 3.90
CA ALA A 85 8.47 13.61 4.72
C ALA A 85 8.08 14.29 6.04
N PRO A 86 7.04 15.16 6.11
CA PRO A 86 6.65 15.83 7.35
C PRO A 86 6.24 14.86 8.47
N ILE A 87 5.53 13.79 8.12
CA ILE A 87 4.99 12.81 9.08
C ILE A 87 5.70 11.45 9.05
N ARG A 88 6.88 11.36 8.44
CA ARG A 88 7.61 10.08 8.25
C ARG A 88 7.91 9.31 9.54
N ASN A 89 7.96 10.02 10.67
CA ASN A 89 8.26 9.46 11.98
C ASN A 89 7.01 9.41 12.90
N LEU A 90 5.80 9.55 12.34
CA LEU A 90 4.55 9.56 13.09
C LEU A 90 4.37 8.30 13.95
N VAL A 91 4.80 7.14 13.45
CA VAL A 91 4.84 5.88 14.21
C VAL A 91 6.13 5.10 13.94
N PRO A 92 6.57 4.16 14.80
CA PRO A 92 7.87 3.51 14.67
C PRO A 92 8.09 2.67 13.40
N LYS A 93 7.03 2.15 12.79
CA LYS A 93 7.08 1.32 11.57
C LYS A 93 5.88 1.62 10.68
N PRO A 94 5.87 2.80 10.04
CA PRO A 94 4.68 3.24 9.33
C PRO A 94 4.52 2.49 8.01
N ASN A 95 3.27 2.26 7.61
CA ASN A 95 2.94 1.88 6.24
C ASN A 95 3.03 3.13 5.35
N PRO A 96 3.89 3.15 4.31
CA PRO A 96 4.11 4.37 3.52
C PRO A 96 2.86 4.88 2.79
N TYR A 97 1.97 4.00 2.32
CA TYR A 97 0.72 4.44 1.69
C TYR A 97 -0.28 4.95 2.73
N SER A 98 -0.27 4.40 3.94
CA SER A 98 -1.09 4.94 5.04
C SER A 98 -0.58 6.32 5.45
N LEU A 99 0.74 6.55 5.52
CA LEU A 99 1.28 7.90 5.68
C LEU A 99 0.87 8.82 4.54
N TYR A 100 1.00 8.36 3.29
CA TYR A 100 0.60 9.16 2.14
C TYR A 100 -0.86 9.61 2.24
N MET A 101 -1.77 8.69 2.53
CA MET A 101 -3.18 9.04 2.68
C MET A 101 -3.47 9.88 3.93
N THR A 102 -2.69 9.73 5.00
CA THR A 102 -2.80 10.60 6.20
C THR A 102 -2.41 12.04 5.83
N GLN A 103 -1.26 12.23 5.19
CA GLN A 103 -0.81 13.54 4.72
C GLN A 103 -1.79 14.11 3.68
N TYR A 104 -2.32 13.27 2.79
CA TYR A 104 -3.31 13.70 1.81
C TYR A 104 -4.58 14.22 2.48
N VAL A 105 -5.05 13.56 3.54
CA VAL A 105 -6.19 14.03 4.32
C VAL A 105 -5.87 15.38 4.98
N MET A 106 -4.72 15.49 5.62
CA MET A 106 -4.32 16.69 6.37
C MET A 106 -3.97 17.92 5.52
N GLU A 107 -3.50 17.73 4.29
CA GLU A 107 -3.03 18.84 3.44
C GLU A 107 -3.96 19.15 2.29
N VAL A 108 -4.62 18.13 1.73
CA VAL A 108 -5.42 18.26 0.51
C VAL A 108 -6.90 18.19 0.83
N VAL A 109 -7.34 17.16 1.55
CA VAL A 109 -8.76 16.97 1.85
C VAL A 109 -9.30 18.07 2.74
N ILE A 110 -8.56 18.48 3.78
CA ILE A 110 -9.00 19.55 4.69
C ILE A 110 -9.31 20.87 3.98
N ASN A 111 -8.72 21.10 2.80
CA ASN A 111 -8.87 22.34 2.03
C ASN A 111 -9.89 22.22 0.88
N ASP A 112 -10.57 21.08 0.73
CA ASP A 112 -11.57 20.89 -0.33
C ASP A 112 -12.88 21.61 0.02
N PRO A 113 -13.52 22.32 -0.92
CA PRO A 113 -14.79 23.03 -0.66
C PRO A 113 -15.95 22.13 -0.20
N ASN A 114 -15.91 20.83 -0.48
CA ASN A 114 -16.92 19.88 -0.03
C ASN A 114 -16.63 19.32 1.36
N VAL A 115 -15.53 19.71 2.00
CA VAL A 115 -15.17 19.31 3.36
C VAL A 115 -15.54 20.42 4.32
N ILE A 116 -16.36 20.10 5.31
CA ILE A 116 -16.74 21.02 6.39
C ILE A 116 -15.59 21.12 7.39
N ASP A 117 -15.05 19.97 7.81
CA ASP A 117 -13.93 19.90 8.75
C ASP A 117 -13.26 18.51 8.73
N VAL A 118 -12.04 18.44 9.26
CA VAL A 118 -11.29 17.19 9.48
C VAL A 118 -10.93 17.07 10.96
N TYR A 119 -11.34 15.96 11.58
CA TYR A 119 -11.15 15.70 13.01
C TYR A 119 -10.16 14.59 13.30
N GLY A 120 -9.56 14.67 14.49
CA GLY A 120 -8.60 13.71 15.02
C GLY A 120 -7.16 14.21 14.90
N THR A 121 -6.29 13.62 15.71
CA THR A 121 -4.85 13.81 15.62
C THR A 121 -4.28 13.04 14.43
N ASP A 122 -3.09 13.43 13.95
CA ASP A 122 -2.35 12.75 12.88
C ASP A 122 -2.26 11.24 13.13
N GLU A 123 -2.00 10.83 14.39
CA GLU A 123 -1.93 9.42 14.80
C GLU A 123 -3.28 8.70 14.71
N GLU A 124 -4.38 9.37 15.08
CA GLU A 124 -5.73 8.81 15.00
C GLU A 124 -6.17 8.64 13.55
N ILE A 125 -5.94 9.66 12.71
CA ILE A 125 -6.19 9.60 11.26
C ILE A 125 -5.37 8.46 10.65
N TYR A 126 -4.07 8.42 10.93
CA TYR A 126 -3.19 7.35 10.46
C TYR A 126 -3.69 5.97 10.89
N LYS A 127 -4.12 5.81 12.14
CA LYS A 127 -4.60 4.53 12.66
C LYS A 127 -5.83 4.05 11.90
N VAL A 128 -6.84 4.90 11.68
CA VAL A 128 -8.05 4.53 10.93
C VAL A 128 -7.69 4.10 9.50
N ILE A 129 -6.84 4.88 8.83
CA ILE A 129 -6.38 4.60 7.47
C ILE A 129 -5.59 3.28 7.41
N ASN A 130 -4.62 3.12 8.32
CA ASN A 130 -3.76 1.94 8.38
C ASN A 130 -4.53 0.67 8.73
N ASP A 131 -5.55 0.75 9.59
CA ASP A 131 -6.40 -0.39 9.95
C ASP A 131 -7.16 -0.92 8.74
N VAL A 132 -7.71 -0.04 7.89
CA VAL A 132 -8.37 -0.44 6.63
C VAL A 132 -7.39 -1.12 5.70
N ILE A 133 -6.27 -0.48 5.41
CA ILE A 133 -5.26 -0.99 4.48
C ILE A 133 -4.70 -2.32 4.96
N SER A 134 -4.36 -2.43 6.26
CA SER A 134 -3.80 -3.65 6.84
C SER A 134 -4.77 -4.83 6.80
N LYS A 135 -6.06 -4.60 7.08
CA LYS A 135 -7.08 -5.66 7.01
C LYS A 135 -7.23 -6.21 5.59
N ILE A 136 -7.21 -5.34 4.58
CA ILE A 136 -7.30 -5.76 3.17
C ILE A 136 -6.00 -6.46 2.75
N ASN A 137 -4.83 -5.99 3.21
CA ASN A 137 -3.55 -6.62 2.91
C ASN A 137 -3.45 -8.05 3.46
N VAL A 138 -3.90 -8.28 4.69
CA VAL A 138 -3.94 -9.63 5.28
C VAL A 138 -4.82 -10.59 4.46
N GLN A 139 -5.94 -10.10 3.92
CA GLN A 139 -6.80 -10.92 3.06
C GLN A 139 -6.16 -11.20 1.70
N PHE A 140 -5.43 -10.22 1.15
CA PHE A 140 -4.68 -10.35 -0.09
C PHE A 140 -3.53 -11.35 0.03
N GLU A 141 -2.73 -11.26 1.09
CA GLU A 141 -1.63 -12.19 1.38
C GLU A 141 -2.14 -13.62 1.55
N LYS A 142 -3.25 -13.82 2.27
CA LYS A 142 -3.89 -15.14 2.39
C LYS A 142 -4.31 -15.70 1.04
N ALA A 143 -4.86 -14.87 0.15
CA ALA A 143 -5.23 -15.31 -1.18
C ALA A 143 -4.00 -15.70 -2.03
N GLU A 144 -2.88 -14.97 -1.91
CA GLU A 144 -1.60 -15.34 -2.53
C GLU A 144 -1.10 -16.70 -2.03
N GLU A 145 -1.08 -16.90 -0.71
CA GLU A 145 -0.65 -18.15 -0.08
C GLU A 145 -1.51 -19.34 -0.50
N GLU A 146 -2.83 -19.17 -0.56
CA GLU A 146 -3.75 -20.21 -1.03
C GLU A 146 -3.49 -20.60 -2.48
N VAL A 147 -3.23 -19.62 -3.36
CA VAL A 147 -2.92 -19.88 -4.78
C VAL A 147 -1.60 -20.64 -4.92
N VAL A 148 -0.57 -20.23 -4.19
CA VAL A 148 0.72 -20.94 -4.17
C VAL A 148 0.57 -22.36 -3.63
N ALA A 149 -0.20 -22.54 -2.56
CA ALA A 149 -0.46 -23.87 -1.98
C ALA A 149 -1.25 -24.78 -2.93
N GLN A 150 -2.16 -24.23 -3.74
CA GLN A 150 -2.86 -24.98 -4.78
C GLN A 150 -1.90 -25.44 -5.90
N LEU A 151 -1.03 -24.54 -6.36
CA LEU A 151 -0.04 -24.88 -7.39
C LEU A 151 0.98 -25.90 -6.93
N ALA A 152 1.42 -25.82 -5.67
CA ALA A 152 2.36 -26.79 -5.11
C ALA A 152 1.82 -28.23 -5.08
N LYS A 153 0.49 -28.42 -5.09
CA LYS A 153 -0.12 -29.76 -5.22
C LYS A 153 0.00 -30.33 -6.62
N ASN A 154 0.18 -29.49 -7.64
CA ASN A 154 0.34 -29.91 -9.01
C ASN A 154 1.81 -30.21 -9.33
N ARG A 155 2.17 -31.50 -9.29
CA ARG A 155 3.54 -31.97 -9.54
C ARG A 155 4.06 -31.71 -10.96
N SER A 156 3.19 -31.37 -11.92
CA SER A 156 3.60 -31.08 -13.30
C SER A 156 4.14 -29.66 -13.48
N LEU A 157 3.86 -28.74 -12.55
CA LEU A 157 4.29 -27.35 -12.64
C LEU A 157 5.51 -27.13 -11.74
N ILE A 158 6.66 -26.82 -12.36
CA ILE A 158 7.92 -26.60 -11.65
C ILE A 158 8.07 -25.11 -11.33
N PRO A 159 8.22 -24.71 -10.04
CA PRO A 159 8.42 -23.31 -9.67
C PRO A 159 9.58 -22.66 -10.43
N GLY A 160 9.37 -21.43 -10.91
CA GLY A 160 10.35 -20.68 -11.69
C GLY A 160 10.40 -21.03 -13.19
N THR A 161 9.56 -21.96 -13.65
CA THR A 161 9.32 -22.12 -15.10
C THR A 161 8.28 -21.12 -15.59
N ARG A 162 8.35 -20.76 -16.87
CA ARG A 162 7.37 -19.87 -17.51
C ARG A 162 5.93 -20.39 -17.38
N GLU A 163 5.74 -21.70 -17.49
CA GLU A 163 4.42 -22.32 -17.34
C GLU A 163 3.87 -22.16 -15.92
N TYR A 164 4.70 -22.35 -14.90
CA TYR A 164 4.33 -22.10 -13.51
C TYR A 164 3.98 -20.63 -13.27
N GLU A 165 4.76 -19.70 -13.81
CA GLU A 165 4.51 -18.25 -13.66
C GLU A 165 3.20 -17.82 -14.32
N ILE A 166 2.90 -18.36 -15.51
CA ILE A 166 1.61 -18.11 -16.18
C ILE A 166 0.45 -18.67 -15.36
N ALA A 167 0.57 -19.91 -14.88
CA ALA A 167 -0.46 -20.54 -14.05
C ALA A 167 -0.67 -19.78 -12.73
N LEU A 168 0.41 -19.31 -12.11
CA LEU A 168 0.38 -18.48 -10.90
C LEU A 168 -0.36 -17.18 -11.14
N ASP A 169 -0.03 -16.44 -12.21
CA ASP A 169 -0.70 -15.19 -12.53
C ASP A 169 -2.20 -15.40 -12.83
N GLN A 170 -2.54 -16.43 -13.60
CA GLN A 170 -3.93 -16.76 -13.96
C GLN A 170 -4.77 -17.13 -12.73
N LEU A 171 -4.30 -18.07 -11.92
CA LEU A 171 -5.03 -18.47 -10.70
C LEU A 171 -5.13 -17.31 -9.71
N PHE A 172 -4.08 -16.49 -9.62
CA PHE A 172 -4.11 -15.32 -8.77
C PHE A 172 -5.17 -14.31 -9.20
N LYS A 173 -5.23 -13.98 -10.49
CA LYS A 173 -6.26 -13.09 -11.05
C LYS A 173 -7.67 -13.65 -10.91
N GLN A 174 -7.85 -14.97 -11.07
CA GLN A 174 -9.14 -15.62 -10.81
C GLN A 174 -9.59 -15.47 -9.35
N ARG A 175 -8.64 -15.52 -8.41
CA ARG A 175 -8.93 -15.44 -6.98
C ARG A 175 -9.15 -14.01 -6.49
N VAL A 176 -8.36 -13.07 -6.99
CA VAL A 176 -8.25 -11.71 -6.44
C VAL A 176 -8.85 -10.63 -7.35
N GLY A 177 -9.10 -10.95 -8.62
CA GLY A 177 -9.53 -10.02 -9.66
C GLY A 177 -8.37 -9.51 -10.50
N GLU A 178 -8.67 -8.61 -11.43
CA GLU A 178 -7.66 -7.97 -12.29
C GLU A 178 -7.03 -6.75 -11.60
N PRO A 179 -5.74 -6.47 -11.86
CA PRO A 179 -5.11 -5.24 -11.39
C PRO A 179 -5.74 -4.03 -12.10
N GLN A 180 -5.90 -2.94 -11.37
CA GLN A 180 -6.48 -1.73 -11.92
C GLN A 180 -5.45 -0.95 -12.72
N GLU A 181 -5.90 -0.45 -13.88
CA GLU A 181 -5.16 0.56 -14.63
C GLU A 181 -5.26 1.89 -13.87
N VAL A 182 -4.12 2.35 -13.36
CA VAL A 182 -4.03 3.57 -12.55
C VAL A 182 -3.76 4.74 -13.45
#